data_AF-A0A0B1SLY2-F1
#
_entry.id   AF-A0A0B1SLY2-F1
#
_cell.length_a   1.000
_cell.length_b   1.000
_cell.length_c   1.000
_cell.angle_alpha   90.00
_cell.angle_beta   90.00
_cell.angle_gamma   90.00
#
_symmetry.space_group_name_H-M   'P 1'
#
loop_
_entity.id
_entity.type
_entity.pdbx_description
1 polymer ?
#
loop_
_entity_poly.entity_id
_entity_poly.type
_entity_poly.pdbx_seq_one_letter_code
_entity_poly.pdbx_strand_id
1 'polypeptide(L)'
;MCPSSRLDHQELLHSVRSPVRIDYTGRVTFSYPAIYSVMCRINVAKFPFDTQKCHLRIASWGYGEEKILLNASSKPFLQHYTANEEWALQEVGITQDHYDHEGTVVSEAKYIVSISRKPFYYLVSLVLPSYIICMLSVAGLFARFSTKHERQVLQLL
;
A
#
# COMPACT_ATOMS: atom_id res chain seq x y z
N MET A 1 -15.58 -1.41 -12.86
CA MET A 1 -14.41 -0.85 -13.57
C MET A 1 -13.82 0.28 -12.75
N CYS A 2 -12.49 0.39 -12.62
CA CYS A 2 -11.84 1.56 -12.02
C CYS A 2 -11.54 2.53 -13.18
N PRO A 3 -11.87 3.83 -13.08
CA PRO A 3 -11.53 4.79 -14.14
C PRO A 3 -10.00 4.88 -14.26
N SER A 4 -9.50 5.13 -15.47
CA SER A 4 -8.09 5.45 -15.74
C SER A 4 -7.72 6.75 -15.02
N SER A 5 -7.44 6.68 -13.72
CA SER A 5 -6.89 7.79 -12.96
C SER A 5 -5.48 8.07 -13.48
N ARG A 6 -5.27 9.29 -13.97
CA ARG A 6 -3.93 9.83 -14.23
C ARG A 6 -3.06 9.55 -13.00
N LEU A 7 -1.96 8.84 -13.18
CA LEU A 7 -0.96 8.67 -12.13
C LEU A 7 -0.52 10.06 -11.69
N ASP A 8 -0.80 10.39 -10.43
CA ASP A 8 -0.28 11.60 -9.84
C ASP A 8 1.21 11.35 -9.60
N HIS A 9 2.01 11.95 -10.48
CA HIS A 9 3.46 11.88 -10.42
C HIS A 9 3.96 13.25 -10.02
N GLN A 10 4.79 13.28 -8.99
CA GLN A 10 5.53 14.47 -8.62
C GLN A 10 6.98 14.24 -9.02
N GLU A 11 7.47 15.07 -9.95
CA GLU A 11 8.90 15.13 -10.23
C GLU A 11 9.61 15.66 -8.99
N LEU A 12 10.42 14.81 -8.36
CA LEU A 12 11.08 15.12 -7.09
C LEU A 12 12.06 16.29 -7.20
N LEU A 13 12.49 16.62 -8.41
CA LEU A 13 13.48 17.64 -8.67
C LEU A 13 13.13 18.37 -9.97
N HIS A 14 12.24 19.36 -9.91
CA HIS A 14 12.05 20.34 -10.99
C HIS A 14 13.36 21.04 -11.42
N SER A 15 14.46 20.90 -10.66
CA SER A 15 15.78 21.46 -10.98
C SER A 15 16.85 20.44 -11.41
N VAL A 16 16.60 19.12 -11.36
CA VAL A 16 17.63 18.12 -11.74
C VAL A 16 17.45 17.73 -13.19
N ARG A 17 18.32 18.28 -14.04
CA ARG A 17 18.52 17.78 -15.40
C ARG A 17 19.05 16.35 -15.30
N SER A 18 18.19 15.37 -15.61
CA SER A 18 18.67 14.00 -15.79
C SER A 18 19.28 13.85 -17.19
N PRO A 19 20.59 13.54 -17.30
CA PRO A 19 21.23 13.41 -18.60
C PRO A 19 20.71 12.17 -19.33
N VAL A 20 20.40 12.35 -20.62
CA VAL A 20 20.09 11.24 -21.52
C VAL A 20 21.40 10.68 -22.08
N ARG A 21 21.63 9.37 -21.93
CA ARG A 21 22.83 8.71 -22.45
C ARG A 21 22.52 8.10 -23.81
N ILE A 22 23.29 8.49 -24.82
CA ILE A 22 23.17 7.99 -26.19
C ILE A 22 24.41 7.15 -26.49
N ASP A 23 24.18 5.92 -26.92
CA ASP A 23 25.23 5.00 -27.35
C ASP A 23 25.48 5.09 -28.87
N TYR A 24 26.65 4.68 -29.34
CA TYR A 24 26.99 4.71 -30.77
C TYR A 24 26.08 3.80 -31.62
N THR A 25 25.44 2.82 -30.99
CA THR A 25 24.43 1.93 -31.59
C THR A 25 23.07 2.61 -31.83
N GLY A 26 22.90 3.86 -31.39
CA GLY A 26 21.60 4.54 -31.38
C GLY A 26 20.74 4.21 -30.17
N ARG A 27 21.23 3.40 -29.22
CA ARG A 27 20.51 3.09 -27.98
C ARG A 27 20.46 4.31 -27.07
N VAL A 28 19.25 4.76 -26.75
CA VAL A 28 18.99 5.85 -25.80
C VAL A 28 18.63 5.27 -24.45
N THR A 29 19.32 5.70 -23.39
CA THR A 29 19.02 5.35 -22.00
C THR A 29 18.66 6.61 -21.23
N PHE A 30 17.49 6.61 -20.58
CA PHE A 30 17.02 7.69 -19.74
C PHE A 30 16.46 7.14 -18.44
N SER A 31 16.89 7.72 -17.32
CA SER A 31 16.44 7.34 -15.98
C SER A 31 16.21 8.62 -15.19
N TYR A 32 15.07 8.79 -14.55
CA TYR A 32 14.76 9.96 -13.74
C TYR A 32 14.11 9.54 -12.41
N PRO A 33 14.36 10.26 -11.32
CA PRO A 33 13.69 10.02 -10.06
C PRO A 33 12.25 10.54 -10.12
N ALA A 34 11.28 9.69 -9.77
CA ALA A 34 9.87 10.06 -9.74
C ALA A 34 9.20 9.49 -8.48
N ILE A 35 8.27 10.25 -7.91
CA ILE A 35 7.30 9.75 -6.93
C ILE A 35 6.00 9.44 -7.66
N TYR A 36 5.50 8.23 -7.47
CA TYR A 36 4.19 7.83 -7.96
C TYR A 36 3.24 7.66 -6.78
N SER A 37 2.13 8.39 -6.81
CA SER A 37 1.00 8.14 -5.93
C SER A 37 0.00 7.24 -6.64
N VAL A 38 -0.34 6.10 -6.02
CA VAL A 38 -1.26 5.10 -6.58
C VAL A 38 -2.41 4.82 -5.63
N MET A 39 -3.61 4.68 -6.19
CA MET A 39 -4.77 4.23 -5.42
C MET A 39 -4.73 2.71 -5.27
N CYS A 40 -4.72 2.24 -4.03
CA CYS A 40 -4.72 0.82 -3.69
C CYS A 40 -5.93 0.50 -2.81
N ARG A 41 -6.64 -0.60 -3.14
CA ARG A 41 -7.76 -1.08 -2.32
C ARG A 41 -7.22 -1.89 -1.15
N ILE A 42 -7.53 -1.47 0.06
CA ILE A 42 -7.09 -2.13 1.29
C ILE A 42 -8.17 -3.11 1.76
N ASN A 43 -7.78 -4.36 2.02
CA ASN A 43 -8.64 -5.35 2.65
C ASN A 43 -8.30 -5.49 4.14
N VAL A 44 -9.24 -5.13 5.00
CA VAL A 44 -9.06 -5.10 6.47
C VAL A 44 -9.60 -6.34 7.19
N ALA A 45 -10.02 -7.38 6.48
CA ALA A 45 -10.65 -8.57 7.08
C ALA A 45 -9.77 -9.29 8.12
N LYS A 46 -8.45 -9.21 7.99
CA LYS A 46 -7.47 -9.85 8.90
C LYS A 46 -6.64 -8.85 9.70
N PHE A 47 -7.11 -7.61 9.83
CA PHE A 47 -6.39 -6.59 10.59
C PHE A 47 -6.10 -7.07 12.04
N PRO A 48 -4.88 -6.88 12.59
CA PRO A 48 -3.71 -6.17 12.03
C PRO A 48 -2.70 -7.08 11.28
N PHE A 49 -3.04 -8.33 10.99
CA PHE A 49 -2.21 -9.31 10.27
C PHE A 49 -2.58 -9.38 8.78
N ASP A 50 -2.84 -8.23 8.18
CA ASP A 50 -3.27 -8.11 6.80
C ASP A 50 -2.09 -7.96 5.82
N THR A 51 -2.27 -8.53 4.62
CA THR A 51 -1.36 -8.38 3.48
C THR A 51 -2.11 -7.69 2.35
N GLN A 52 -1.46 -6.71 1.73
CA GLN A 52 -2.02 -5.90 0.65
C GLN A 52 -1.23 -6.11 -0.65
N LYS A 53 -1.94 -6.06 -1.77
CA LYS A 53 -1.35 -6.10 -3.12
C LYS A 53 -1.75 -4.84 -3.87
N CYS A 54 -0.79 -3.95 -4.07
CA CYS A 54 -0.99 -2.70 -4.76
C CYS A 54 -0.46 -2.78 -6.19
N HIS A 55 -1.19 -2.21 -7.13
CA HIS A 55 -0.89 -2.28 -8.56
C HIS A 55 -0.47 -0.91 -9.06
N LEU A 56 0.77 -0.79 -9.53
CA LEU A 56 1.25 0.35 -10.30
C LEU A 56 1.24 -0.07 -11.77
N ARG A 57 0.49 0.66 -12.60
CA ARG A 57 0.31 0.37 -14.02
C ARG A 57 0.85 1.52 -14.84
N ILE A 58 1.81 1.24 -15.70
CA ILE A 58 2.45 2.22 -16.58
C ILE A 58 2.10 1.85 -18.01
N ALA A 59 1.55 2.80 -18.75
CA ALA A 59 1.14 2.63 -20.14
C ALA A 59 1.36 3.93 -20.92
N SER A 60 1.46 3.83 -22.24
CA SER A 60 1.43 4.99 -23.12
C SER A 60 0.02 5.59 -23.18
N TRP A 61 -0.06 6.92 -23.09
CA TRP A 61 -1.37 7.60 -23.13
C TRP A 61 -2.00 7.63 -24.52
N GLY A 62 -1.20 7.90 -25.57
CA GLY A 62 -1.71 8.16 -26.93
C GLY A 62 -1.13 7.27 -28.03
N TYR A 63 -0.38 6.24 -27.65
CA TYR A 63 0.25 5.32 -28.62
C TYR A 63 -0.15 3.90 -28.27
N GLY A 64 -0.57 3.14 -29.28
CA GLY A 64 -0.79 1.71 -29.15
C GLY A 64 0.53 0.93 -29.17
N GLU A 65 0.40 -0.36 -28.94
CA GLU A 65 1.52 -1.30 -28.89
C GLU A 65 2.30 -1.39 -30.21
N GLU A 66 1.67 -1.04 -31.34
CA GLU A 66 2.30 -1.04 -32.66
C GLU A 66 3.40 0.03 -32.78
N LYS A 67 3.35 1.06 -31.94
CA LYS A 67 4.35 2.14 -31.88
C LYS A 67 5.23 2.04 -30.63
N ILE A 68 4.63 1.72 -29.47
CA ILE A 68 5.35 1.66 -28.19
C ILE A 68 5.04 0.34 -27.51
N LEU A 69 6.05 -0.54 -27.47
CA LEU A 69 6.00 -1.77 -26.68
C LEU A 69 6.77 -1.58 -25.37
N LEU A 70 6.08 -1.72 -24.24
CA LEU A 70 6.70 -1.65 -22.92
C LEU A 70 7.22 -3.03 -22.51
N ASN A 71 8.55 -3.17 -22.43
CA ASN A 71 9.17 -4.41 -21.97
C ASN A 71 9.50 -4.35 -20.47
N ALA A 72 8.74 -5.09 -19.67
CA ALA A 72 8.87 -5.12 -18.22
C ALA A 72 9.55 -6.42 -17.72
N SER A 73 10.65 -6.84 -18.36
CA SER A 73 11.29 -8.13 -18.05
C SER A 73 12.24 -8.12 -16.85
N SER A 74 12.80 -6.96 -16.49
CA SER A 74 13.82 -6.86 -15.43
C SER A 74 13.18 -6.64 -14.07
N LYS A 75 13.48 -7.53 -13.11
CA LYS A 75 13.07 -7.36 -11.70
C LYS A 75 13.54 -6.01 -11.16
N PRO A 76 12.76 -5.35 -10.28
CA PRO A 76 13.12 -4.04 -9.78
C PRO A 76 14.31 -4.17 -8.84
N PHE A 77 15.25 -3.22 -8.95
CA PHE A 77 16.46 -3.22 -8.15
C PHE A 77 16.20 -2.57 -6.79
N LEU A 78 16.22 -3.36 -5.72
CA LEU A 78 15.84 -2.94 -4.37
C LEU A 78 17.04 -2.65 -3.44
N GLN A 79 18.27 -2.51 -3.94
CA GLN A 79 19.44 -2.27 -3.07
C GLN A 79 19.34 -0.97 -2.25
N HIS A 80 18.70 0.06 -2.81
CA HIS A 80 18.52 1.35 -2.14
C HIS A 80 17.14 1.50 -1.50
N TYR A 81 16.45 0.39 -1.22
CA TYR A 81 15.16 0.41 -0.54
C TYR A 81 15.32 0.75 0.95
N THR A 82 14.62 1.79 1.40
CA THR A 82 14.47 2.11 2.82
C THR A 82 13.22 1.42 3.37
N ALA A 83 13.39 0.60 4.41
CA ALA A 83 12.28 -0.12 5.02
C ALA A 83 11.27 0.84 5.66
N ASN A 84 9.98 0.65 5.37
CA ASN A 84 8.90 1.40 5.99
C ASN A 84 8.64 0.93 7.44
N GLU A 85 8.20 1.83 8.32
CA GLU A 85 7.97 1.55 9.73
C GLU A 85 6.69 0.77 10.01
N GLU A 86 5.64 0.98 9.20
CA GLU A 86 4.33 0.35 9.34
C GLU A 86 4.20 -0.90 8.45
N TRP A 87 4.81 -0.87 7.27
CA TRP A 87 4.67 -1.90 6.24
C TRP A 87 6.00 -2.62 5.95
N ALA A 88 5.95 -3.94 5.92
CA ALA A 88 7.03 -4.80 5.46
C ALA A 88 6.81 -5.16 3.98
N LEU A 89 7.70 -4.68 3.10
CA LEU A 89 7.75 -5.09 1.70
C LEU A 89 8.07 -6.59 1.61
N GLN A 90 7.18 -7.36 0.97
CA GLN A 90 7.35 -8.80 0.78
C GLN A 90 8.02 -9.08 -0.56
N GLU A 91 7.38 -8.62 -1.64
CA GLU A 91 7.85 -8.83 -3.01
C GLU A 91 7.32 -7.74 -3.93
N VAL A 92 8.02 -7.53 -5.04
CA VAL A 92 7.54 -6.72 -6.16
C VAL A 92 7.50 -7.62 -7.40
N GLY A 93 6.30 -8.03 -7.77
CA GLY A 93 6.04 -8.77 -9.00
C GLY A 93 5.99 -7.84 -10.20
N ILE A 94 6.35 -8.35 -11.37
CA ILE A 94 6.23 -7.63 -12.64
C ILE A 94 5.49 -8.51 -13.63
N THR A 95 4.51 -7.93 -14.30
CA THR A 95 3.74 -8.56 -15.36
C THR A 95 3.59 -7.57 -16.50
N GLN A 96 3.78 -8.03 -17.73
CA GLN A 96 3.40 -7.29 -18.92
C GLN A 96 1.96 -7.66 -19.26
N ASP A 97 1.12 -6.67 -19.52
CA ASP A 97 -0.30 -6.80 -19.80
C ASP A 97 -0.67 -5.92 -21.00
N HIS A 98 -1.88 -6.10 -21.52
CA HIS A 98 -2.41 -5.31 -22.64
C HIS A 98 -3.84 -4.89 -22.31
N TYR A 99 -4.22 -3.67 -22.64
CA TYR A 99 -5.61 -3.22 -22.50
C TYR A 99 -6.08 -2.46 -23.73
N ASP A 100 -7.38 -2.53 -23.98
CA ASP A 100 -8.04 -1.78 -25.05
C ASP A 100 -8.37 -0.38 -24.56
N HIS A 101 -7.89 0.63 -25.28
CA HIS A 101 -8.27 2.02 -25.14
C HIS A 101 -8.89 2.52 -26.45
N GLU A 102 -10.21 2.68 -26.45
CA GLU A 102 -10.96 3.25 -27.58
C GLU A 102 -10.68 2.55 -28.93
N GLY A 103 -10.53 1.22 -28.91
CA GLY A 103 -10.26 0.40 -30.10
C GLY A 103 -8.78 0.29 -30.47
N THR A 104 -7.88 0.84 -29.65
CA THR A 104 -6.43 0.71 -29.80
C THR A 104 -5.88 -0.15 -28.67
N VAL A 105 -5.12 -1.19 -29.00
CA VAL A 105 -4.45 -2.04 -28.01
C VAL A 105 -3.22 -1.31 -27.49
N VAL A 106 -3.17 -1.08 -26.18
CA VAL A 106 -2.07 -0.39 -25.50
C VAL A 106 -1.30 -1.38 -24.64
N SER A 107 0.03 -1.32 -24.74
CA SER A 107 0.94 -2.09 -23.89
C SER A 107 1.00 -1.49 -22.47
N GLU A 108 0.82 -2.34 -21.45
CA GLU A 108 0.88 -1.97 -20.02
C GLU A 108 1.99 -2.74 -19.30
N ALA A 109 2.84 -2.02 -18.58
CA ALA A 109 3.76 -2.57 -17.59
C ALA A 109 3.15 -2.49 -16.19
N LYS A 110 2.88 -3.64 -15.57
CA LYS A 110 2.18 -3.74 -14.28
C LYS A 110 3.11 -4.26 -13.19
N TYR A 111 3.35 -3.41 -12.20
CA TYR A 111 4.12 -3.70 -11.00
C TYR A 111 3.17 -4.03 -9.86
N ILE A 112 3.36 -5.20 -9.24
CA ILE A 112 2.55 -5.70 -8.13
C ILE A 112 3.37 -5.63 -6.86
N VAL A 113 3.14 -4.60 -6.05
CA VAL A 113 3.83 -4.40 -4.77
C VAL A 113 3.05 -5.13 -3.69
N SER A 114 3.65 -6.17 -3.11
CA SER A 114 3.09 -6.95 -2.02
C SER A 114 3.66 -6.46 -0.69
N ILE A 115 2.80 -5.95 0.19
CA ILE A 115 3.18 -5.39 1.50
C ILE A 115 2.39 -6.07 2.62
N SER A 116 3.02 -6.24 3.77
CA SER A 116 2.42 -6.81 4.98
C SER A 116 2.50 -5.81 6.13
N ARG A 117 1.43 -5.67 6.91
CA ARG A 117 1.42 -4.76 8.06
C ARG A 117 2.26 -5.32 9.21
N LYS A 118 3.02 -4.47 9.89
CA LYS A 118 3.70 -4.80 11.15
C LYS A 118 2.70 -4.69 12.31
N PRO A 119 2.29 -5.80 12.95
CA PRO A 119 1.15 -5.80 13.87
C PRO A 119 1.47 -5.27 15.27
N PHE A 120 2.76 -5.22 15.65
CA PHE A 120 3.19 -5.00 17.03
C PHE A 120 2.57 -3.75 17.68
N TYR A 121 2.62 -2.61 16.99
CA TYR A 121 2.06 -1.36 17.48
C TYR A 121 0.55 -1.45 17.75
N TYR A 122 -0.20 -2.12 16.87
CA TYR A 122 -1.64 -2.31 16.99
C TYR A 122 -2.00 -3.28 18.12
N LEU A 123 -1.19 -4.31 18.33
CA LEU A 123 -1.40 -5.24 19.44
C LEU A 123 -1.26 -4.54 20.80
N VAL A 124 -0.21 -3.74 20.97
CA VAL A 124 0.04 -3.02 22.24
C VAL A 124 -0.95 -1.89 22.46
N SER A 125 -1.35 -1.18 21.40
CA SER A 125 -2.15 0.05 21.53
C SER A 125 -3.67 -0.18 21.42
N LEU A 126 -4.12 -1.23 20.73
CA LEU A 126 -5.55 -1.52 20.53
C LEU A 126 -5.99 -2.81 21.24
N VAL A 127 -5.26 -3.91 21.04
CA VAL A 127 -5.67 -5.23 21.53
C VAL A 127 -5.45 -5.35 23.04
N LEU A 128 -4.32 -4.89 23.56
CA LEU A 128 -3.99 -5.01 24.98
C LEU A 128 -4.93 -4.17 25.88
N PRO A 129 -5.21 -2.89 25.61
CA PRO A 129 -6.15 -2.11 26.43
C PRO A 129 -7.58 -2.65 26.37
N SER A 130 -8.05 -3.07 25.18
CA SER A 130 -9.40 -3.65 25.04
C SER A 130 -9.53 -4.96 25.81
N TYR A 131 -8.52 -5.82 25.78
CA TYR A 131 -8.48 -7.04 26.58
C TYR A 131 -8.55 -6.75 28.09
N ILE A 132 -7.77 -5.77 28.58
CA ILE A 132 -7.79 -5.36 29.99
C ILE A 132 -9.18 -4.86 30.39
N ILE A 133 -9.81 -4.01 29.58
CA ILE A 133 -11.16 -3.48 29.83
C ILE A 133 -12.19 -4.62 29.87
N CYS A 134 -12.14 -5.57 28.94
CA CYS A 134 -13.02 -6.73 28.92
C CYS A 134 -12.84 -7.59 30.18
N MET A 135 -11.60 -7.86 30.59
CA MET A 135 -11.31 -8.63 31.80
C MET A 135 -11.79 -7.92 33.06
N LEU A 136 -11.56 -6.61 33.17
CA LEU A 136 -12.05 -5.81 34.30
C LEU A 136 -13.58 -5.77 34.35
N SER A 137 -14.24 -5.70 33.20
CA SER A 137 -15.72 -5.70 33.11
C SER A 137 -16.32 -7.03 33.58
N VAL A 138 -15.74 -8.15 33.12
CA VAL A 138 -16.14 -9.49 33.57
C VAL A 138 -15.85 -9.67 35.06
N ALA A 139 -14.66 -9.28 35.53
CA ALA A 139 -14.31 -9.37 36.93
C ALA A 139 -15.23 -8.51 37.82
N GLY A 140 -15.57 -7.29 37.38
CA GLY A 140 -16.49 -6.39 38.07
C GLY A 140 -17.90 -6.98 38.22
N LEU A 141 -18.39 -7.71 37.22
CA LEU A 141 -19.69 -8.40 37.29
C LEU A 141 -19.72 -9.48 38.38
N PHE A 142 -18.63 -10.23 38.56
CA PHE A 142 -18.53 -11.28 39.57
C PHE A 142 -18.05 -10.78 40.93
N ALA A 143 -17.46 -9.58 40.99
CA ALA A 143 -17.01 -8.98 42.22
C ALA A 143 -18.23 -8.63 43.09
N ARG A 144 -18.41 -9.34 44.21
CA ARG A 144 -19.48 -9.15 45.23
C ARG A 144 -19.54 -7.75 45.88
N PHE A 145 -18.83 -6.75 45.35
CA PHE A 145 -18.78 -5.39 45.90
C PHE A 145 -20.05 -4.56 45.62
N SER A 146 -20.90 -4.93 44.66
CA SER A 146 -22.14 -4.17 44.37
C SER A 146 -23.26 -4.33 45.42
N THR A 147 -23.25 -5.35 46.28
CA THR A 147 -24.39 -5.55 47.21
C THR A 147 -24.25 -4.92 48.60
N LYS A 148 -23.10 -4.32 48.97
CA LYS A 148 -22.90 -3.81 50.35
C LYS A 148 -22.91 -2.28 50.49
N HIS A 149 -22.47 -1.53 49.47
CA HIS A 149 -22.44 -0.06 49.55
C HIS A 149 -23.72 0.61 49.01
N GLU A 150 -24.34 0.07 47.95
CA GLU A 150 -25.62 0.63 47.42
C GLU A 150 -26.82 0.37 48.34
N ARG A 151 -26.80 -0.69 49.16
CA ARG A 151 -27.86 -0.95 50.16
C ARG A 151 -27.89 0.07 51.31
N GLN A 152 -26.79 0.77 51.58
CA GLN A 152 -26.77 1.81 52.62
C GLN A 152 -27.41 3.12 52.15
N VAL A 153 -27.33 3.44 50.85
CA VAL A 153 -27.93 4.67 50.30
C VAL A 153 -29.45 4.51 50.14
N LEU A 154 -29.93 3.31 49.80
CA LEU A 154 -31.36 2.99 49.68
C LEU A 154 -32.07 2.73 51.02
N GLN A 155 -31.35 2.65 52.15
CA GLN A 155 -31.95 2.57 53.49
C GLN A 155 -32.00 3.92 54.22
N LEU A 156 -31.51 4.99 53.59
CA LEU A 156 -31.52 6.37 54.09
C LEU A 156 -32.43 7.30 53.25
N LEU A 157 -33.21 6.74 52.34
CA LEU A 157 -34.37 7.36 51.68
C LEU A 157 -35.64 6.60 52.10
#